data_AF-A0A7V1PVM6-F1
#
_entry.id   AF-A0A7V1PVM6-F1
#
_cell.length_a   1.000
_cell.length_b   1.000
_cell.length_c   1.000
_cell.angle_alpha   90.00
_cell.angle_beta   90.00
_cell.angle_gamma   90.00
#
_symmetry.space_group_name_H-M   'P 1'
#
loop_
_entity.id
_entity.type
_entity.pdbx_description
1 polymer ?
#
loop_
_entity_poly.entity_id
_entity_poly.type
_entity_poly.pdbx_seq_one_letter_code
_entity_poly.pdbx_strand_id
1 'polypeptide(L)'
;MEKFKREAYDHLLDLIVQEISAYGWVYKIMTRPVNHGEGKMVTERILRKAAELTRKRKAATALLYAVLIPGHTEATLPELIALLPRKEQQIWNRFRERLRITYTKAMESYNLSATDETAWRQSTMYPRV
;
A
#
# COMPACT_ATOMS: atom_id res chain seq x y z
N MET A 1 21.20 17.00 1.99
CA MET A 1 20.87 15.58 1.79
C MET A 1 19.89 15.04 2.86
N GLU A 2 20.06 15.36 4.14
CA GLU A 2 19.14 14.88 5.20
C GLU A 2 17.71 15.43 5.10
N LYS A 3 17.53 16.71 4.75
CA LYS A 3 16.21 17.33 4.56
C LYS A 3 15.36 16.61 3.50
N PHE A 4 15.98 16.32 2.35
CA PHE A 4 15.34 15.58 1.25
C PHE A 4 14.92 14.16 1.66
N LYS A 5 15.78 13.44 2.40
CA LYS A 5 15.45 12.11 2.91
C LYS A 5 14.22 12.16 3.83
N ARG A 6 14.14 13.14 4.74
CA ARG A 6 13.00 13.31 5.63
C ARG A 6 11.70 13.61 4.88
N GLU A 7 11.73 14.53 3.92
CA GLU A 7 10.56 14.84 3.08
C GLU A 7 10.08 13.62 2.28
N ALA A 8 11.01 12.82 1.74
CA ALA A 8 10.67 11.58 1.04
C ALA A 8 10.08 10.51 1.97
N TYR A 9 10.59 10.38 3.20
CA TYR A 9 10.04 9.49 4.22
C TYR A 9 8.62 9.89 4.63
N ASP A 10 8.41 11.17 4.93
CA ASP A 10 7.10 11.70 5.34
C ASP A 10 6.07 11.52 4.23
N HIS A 11 6.46 11.78 2.98
CA HIS A 11 5.61 11.54 1.82
C HIS A 11 5.24 10.06 1.65
N LEU A 12 6.20 9.14 1.82
CA LEU A 12 5.93 7.70 1.71
C LEU A 12 5.02 7.21 2.84
N LEU A 13 5.18 7.71 4.07
CA LEU A 13 4.26 7.40 5.18
C LEU A 13 2.85 7.89 4.91
N ASP A 14 2.71 9.12 4.42
CA ASP A 14 1.41 9.69 4.04
C ASP A 14 0.72 8.84 2.96
N LEU A 15 1.45 8.43 1.92
CA LEU A 15 0.93 7.52 0.89
C LEU A 15 0.45 6.19 1.49
N ILE A 16 1.18 5.60 2.43
CA ILE A 16 0.78 4.35 3.11
C ILE A 16 -0.50 4.56 3.92
N VAL A 17 -0.63 5.68 4.64
CA VAL A 17 -1.82 6.00 5.45
C VAL A 17 -3.05 6.22 4.57
N GLN A 18 -2.90 6.96 3.47
CA GLN A 18 -3.97 7.16 2.49
C GLN A 18 -4.38 5.84 1.85
N GLU A 19 -3.42 4.97 1.54
CA GLU A 19 -3.67 3.66 0.96
C GLU A 19 -4.42 2.74 1.92
N ILE A 20 -3.99 2.66 3.19
CA ILE A 20 -4.73 1.95 4.25
C ILE A 20 -6.16 2.46 4.35
N SER A 21 -6.37 3.77 4.26
CA SER A 21 -7.70 4.36 4.36
C SER A 21 -8.56 4.00 3.15
N ALA A 22 -8.02 4.08 1.94
CA ALA A 22 -8.73 3.75 0.71
C ALA A 22 -9.18 2.28 0.67
N TYR A 23 -8.29 1.34 0.97
CA TYR A 23 -8.67 -0.09 1.03
C TYR A 23 -9.56 -0.42 2.24
N GLY A 24 -9.45 0.33 3.33
CA GLY A 24 -10.41 0.24 4.44
C GLY A 24 -11.84 0.63 4.00
N TRP A 25 -11.97 1.65 3.16
CA TRP A 25 -13.25 2.02 2.55
C TRP A 25 -13.75 0.96 1.56
N VAL A 26 -12.87 0.39 0.73
CA VAL A 26 -13.23 -0.75 -0.15
C VAL A 26 -13.84 -1.88 0.68
N TYR A 27 -13.12 -2.33 1.71
CA TYR A 27 -13.60 -3.38 2.61
C TYR A 27 -14.97 -3.06 3.22
N LYS A 28 -15.14 -1.84 3.73
CA LYS A 28 -16.39 -1.39 4.36
C LYS A 28 -17.57 -1.42 3.38
N ILE A 29 -17.37 -0.97 2.14
CA ILE A 29 -18.44 -0.93 1.13
C ILE A 29 -18.81 -2.34 0.67
N MET A 30 -17.82 -3.21 0.47
CA MET A 30 -18.05 -4.59 0.04
C MET A 30 -18.75 -5.44 1.10
N THR A 31 -18.46 -5.20 2.39
CA THR A 31 -19.07 -5.95 3.50
C THR A 31 -20.42 -5.38 3.97
N ARG A 32 -20.71 -4.11 3.67
CA ARG A 32 -21.97 -3.45 3.99
C ARG A 32 -22.44 -2.65 2.77
N PRO A 33 -22.99 -3.32 1.75
CA PRO A 33 -23.46 -2.63 0.55
C PRO A 33 -24.50 -1.58 0.94
N VAL A 34 -24.20 -0.33 0.66
CA VAL A 34 -25.12 0.79 0.90
C VAL A 34 -26.25 0.64 -0.12
N ASN A 35 -27.50 0.52 0.35
CA ASN A 35 -28.71 0.20 -0.44
C ASN A 35 -29.18 1.27 -1.44
N HIS A 36 -28.28 2.12 -1.94
CA HIS A 36 -28.64 3.14 -2.93
C HIS A 36 -27.90 2.86 -4.24
N GLY A 37 -28.63 2.92 -5.36
CA GLY A 37 -28.16 2.58 -6.72
C GLY A 37 -26.89 3.30 -7.22
N GLU A 38 -26.31 4.19 -6.41
CA GLU A 38 -25.02 4.86 -6.61
C GLU A 38 -23.81 4.02 -6.14
N GLY A 39 -24.03 2.90 -5.44
CA GLY A 39 -22.97 2.11 -4.79
C GLY A 39 -21.88 1.58 -5.73
N LYS A 40 -22.21 1.25 -6.98
CA LYS A 40 -21.23 0.73 -7.95
C LYS A 40 -20.21 1.78 -8.40
N MET A 41 -20.65 2.97 -8.78
CA MET A 41 -19.75 4.04 -9.24
C MET A 41 -18.83 4.55 -8.12
N VAL A 42 -19.34 4.62 -6.89
CA VAL A 42 -18.56 5.00 -5.72
C VAL A 42 -17.49 3.93 -5.42
N THR A 43 -17.85 2.66 -5.49
CA THR A 43 -16.93 1.53 -5.30
C THR A 43 -15.81 1.53 -6.34
N GLU A 44 -16.14 1.66 -7.62
CA GLU A 44 -15.14 1.72 -8.70
C GLU A 44 -14.19 2.91 -8.56
N ARG A 45 -14.70 4.09 -8.17
CA ARG A 45 -13.87 5.28 -7.94
C ARG A 45 -12.88 5.06 -6.80
N ILE A 46 -13.33 4.45 -5.71
CA ILE A 46 -12.49 4.17 -4.54
C ILE A 46 -11.44 3.12 -4.88
N LEU A 47 -11.79 2.07 -5.64
CA LEU A 47 -10.83 1.06 -6.10
C LEU A 47 -9.75 1.66 -7.01
N ARG A 48 -10.15 2.49 -7.98
CA ARG A 48 -9.20 3.20 -8.84
C ARG A 48 -8.25 4.06 -8.01
N LYS A 49 -8.80 4.76 -7.01
CA LYS A 49 -7.98 5.58 -6.10
C LYS A 49 -7.02 4.74 -5.27
N ALA A 50 -7.48 3.61 -4.75
CA ALA A 50 -6.66 2.69 -3.96
C ALA A 50 -5.50 2.15 -4.82
N ALA A 51 -5.77 1.70 -6.05
CA ALA A 51 -4.74 1.24 -6.98
C ALA A 51 -3.75 2.35 -7.41
N GLU A 52 -4.23 3.58 -7.57
CA GLU A 52 -3.37 4.75 -7.82
C GLU A 52 -2.39 4.98 -6.65
N LEU A 53 -2.89 4.90 -5.41
CA LEU A 53 -2.08 5.06 -4.20
C LEU A 53 -1.03 3.94 -4.09
N THR A 54 -1.39 2.69 -4.43
CA THR A 54 -0.42 1.57 -4.48
C THR A 54 0.72 1.85 -5.44
N ARG A 55 0.40 2.32 -6.66
CA ARG A 55 1.42 2.66 -7.67
C ARG A 55 2.32 3.80 -7.19
N LYS A 56 1.74 4.84 -6.60
CA LYS A 56 2.49 5.97 -6.03
C LYS A 56 3.40 5.52 -4.88
N ARG A 57 2.90 4.70 -3.96
CA ARG A 57 3.71 4.13 -2.85
C ARG A 57 4.88 3.32 -3.39
N LYS A 58 4.66 2.43 -4.36
CA LYS A 58 5.73 1.64 -4.99
C LYS A 58 6.79 2.54 -5.61
N ALA A 59 6.37 3.53 -6.40
CA ALA A 59 7.30 4.47 -7.04
C ALA A 59 8.11 5.25 -5.99
N ALA A 60 7.46 5.77 -4.94
CA ALA A 60 8.13 6.46 -3.84
C ALA A 60 9.09 5.54 -3.07
N THR A 61 8.73 4.26 -2.88
CA THR A 61 9.59 3.25 -2.25
C THR A 61 10.85 3.03 -3.07
N ALA A 62 10.71 2.80 -4.39
CA ALA A 62 11.84 2.59 -5.30
C ALA A 62 12.75 3.83 -5.38
N LEU A 63 12.17 5.04 -5.48
CA LEU A 63 12.92 6.30 -5.51
C LEU A 63 13.73 6.50 -4.23
N LEU A 64 13.11 6.31 -3.07
CA LEU A 64 13.78 6.45 -1.79
C LEU A 64 14.86 5.39 -1.59
N TYR A 65 14.59 4.15 -2.01
CA TYR A 65 15.59 3.08 -1.96
C TYR A 65 16.80 3.37 -2.85
N ALA A 66 16.59 3.82 -4.10
CA ALA A 66 17.66 4.19 -5.02
C ALA A 66 18.54 5.34 -4.47
N VAL A 67 17.96 6.25 -3.68
CA VAL A 67 18.68 7.33 -2.98
C VAL A 67 19.53 6.79 -1.82
N LEU A 68 19.09 5.72 -1.16
CA LEU A 68 19.80 5.10 -0.04
C LEU A 68 20.86 4.10 -0.50
N ILE A 69 20.59 3.37 -1.58
CA ILE A 69 21.47 2.38 -2.18
C ILE A 69 21.57 2.66 -3.70
N PRO A 70 22.54 3.49 -4.11
CA PRO A 70 22.75 3.82 -5.52
C PRO A 70 23.00 2.56 -6.37
N GLY A 71 22.42 2.51 -7.57
CA GLY A 71 22.56 1.39 -8.50
C GLY A 71 21.47 0.32 -8.40
N HIS A 72 20.57 0.42 -7.42
CA HIS A 72 19.39 -0.44 -7.31
C HIS A 72 18.13 0.34 -7.67
N THR A 73 17.32 -0.19 -8.59
CA THR A 73 16.07 0.43 -9.06
C THR A 73 14.81 -0.30 -8.62
N GLU A 74 14.96 -1.56 -8.20
CA GLU A 74 13.86 -2.38 -7.69
C GLU A 74 14.01 -2.55 -6.18
N ALA A 75 12.97 -2.18 -5.44
CA ALA A 75 12.95 -2.30 -4.01
C ALA A 75 11.54 -2.50 -3.48
N THR A 76 11.44 -3.40 -2.52
CA THR A 76 10.23 -3.67 -1.75
C THR A 76 10.17 -2.77 -0.52
N LEU A 77 8.96 -2.56 0.01
CA LEU A 77 8.80 -1.82 1.27
C LEU A 77 9.54 -2.49 2.45
N PRO A 78 9.52 -3.83 2.61
CA PRO A 78 10.36 -4.50 3.61
C PRO A 78 11.87 -4.22 3.50
N GLU A 79 12.43 -4.24 2.29
CA GLU A 79 13.85 -3.96 2.06
C GLU A 79 14.20 -2.53 2.44
N LEU A 80 13.35 -1.56 2.05
CA LEU A 80 13.52 -0.17 2.46
C LEU A 80 13.45 -0.01 3.99
N ILE A 81 12.51 -0.69 4.65
CA ILE A 81 12.38 -0.63 6.12
C ILE A 81 13.64 -1.18 6.79
N ALA A 82 14.26 -2.24 6.25
CA ALA A 82 15.47 -2.82 6.82
C ALA A 82 16.66 -1.82 6.89
N LEU A 83 16.66 -0.79 6.05
CA LEU A 83 17.68 0.27 6.03
C LEU A 83 17.45 1.37 7.07
N LEU A 84 16.27 1.42 7.70
CA LEU A 84 15.93 2.46 8.68
C LEU A 84 16.59 2.19 10.04
N PRO A 85 16.78 3.22 10.87
CA PRO A 85 17.15 3.04 12.27
C PRO A 85 16.14 2.14 13.01
N ARG A 86 16.64 1.29 13.92
CA ARG A 86 15.83 0.26 14.61
C ARG A 86 14.56 0.79 15.29
N LYS A 87 14.61 2.02 15.82
CA LYS A 87 13.44 2.70 16.42
C LYS A 87 12.35 3.01 15.39
N GLU A 88 12.75 3.43 14.19
CA GLU A 88 11.83 3.74 13.08
C GLU A 88 11.29 2.46 12.45
N GLN A 89 12.10 1.41 12.33
CA GLN A 89 11.67 0.11 11.81
C GLN A 89 10.40 -0.41 12.51
N GLN A 90 10.28 -0.23 13.83
CA GLN A 90 9.09 -0.66 14.58
C GLN A 90 7.82 0.08 14.11
N ILE A 91 7.91 1.40 13.93
CA ILE A 91 6.78 2.23 13.48
C ILE A 91 6.39 1.83 12.06
N TRP A 92 7.37 1.74 11.17
CA TRP A 92 7.14 1.38 9.77
C TRP A 92 6.61 -0.04 9.60
N ASN A 93 7.08 -1.00 10.41
CA ASN A 93 6.55 -2.36 10.41
C ASN A 93 5.08 -2.41 10.85
N ARG A 94 4.64 -1.54 11.79
CA ARG A 94 3.22 -1.44 12.15
C ARG A 94 2.37 -0.94 10.99
N PHE A 95 2.83 0.07 10.25
CA PHE A 95 2.13 0.56 9.07
C PHE A 95 2.10 -0.48 7.95
N ARG A 96 3.22 -1.16 7.70
CA ARG A 96 3.31 -2.28 6.75
C ARG A 96 2.33 -3.39 7.10
N GLU A 97 2.25 -3.76 8.38
CA GLU A 97 1.34 -4.82 8.83
C GLU A 97 -0.12 -4.40 8.73
N ARG A 98 -0.44 -3.16 9.10
CA ARG A 98 -1.79 -2.62 8.93
C ARG A 98 -2.20 -2.56 7.47
N LEU A 99 -1.31 -2.16 6.58
CA LEU A 99 -1.52 -2.19 5.14
C LEU A 99 -1.80 -3.63 4.64
N ARG A 100 -0.98 -4.60 5.07
CA ARG A 100 -1.19 -6.04 4.79
C ARG A 100 -2.58 -6.52 5.20
N ILE A 101 -2.97 -6.28 6.45
CA ILE A 101 -4.26 -6.71 7.00
C ILE A 101 -5.42 -6.05 6.23
N THR A 102 -5.33 -4.75 5.94
CA THR A 102 -6.36 -4.05 5.19
C THR A 102 -6.52 -4.63 3.79
N TYR A 103 -5.42 -4.94 3.09
CA TYR A 103 -5.50 -5.61 1.79
C TYR A 103 -6.15 -6.98 1.90
N THR A 104 -5.73 -7.81 2.85
CA THR A 104 -6.29 -9.16 3.04
C THR A 104 -7.80 -9.08 3.22
N LYS A 105 -8.28 -8.19 4.08
CA LYS A 105 -9.72 -7.98 4.30
C LYS A 105 -10.44 -7.49 3.05
N ALA A 106 -9.87 -6.50 2.36
CA ALA A 106 -10.45 -5.97 1.13
C ALA A 106 -10.55 -7.08 0.06
N MET A 107 -9.51 -7.91 -0.08
CA MET A 107 -9.50 -9.06 -0.99
C MET A 107 -10.51 -10.13 -0.61
N GLU A 108 -10.57 -10.56 0.66
CA GLU A 108 -11.56 -11.56 1.09
C GLU A 108 -13.00 -11.12 0.82
N SER A 109 -13.23 -9.80 0.82
CA SER A 109 -14.55 -9.21 0.54
C SER A 109 -14.79 -8.96 -0.96
N TYR A 110 -13.73 -8.95 -1.77
CA TYR A 110 -13.79 -8.79 -3.21
C TYR A 110 -13.63 -10.20 -3.81
N ASN A 111 -14.71 -10.81 -4.32
CA ASN A 111 -14.63 -12.07 -5.06
C ASN A 111 -13.78 -11.87 -6.34
N LEU A 112 -12.47 -11.85 -6.19
CA LEU A 112 -11.49 -11.66 -7.25
C LEU A 112 -11.36 -13.00 -7.98
N SER A 113 -11.31 -12.92 -9.29
CA SER A 113 -10.82 -14.03 -10.09
C SER A 113 -9.35 -14.31 -9.72
N ALA A 114 -8.90 -15.57 -9.84
CA ALA A 114 -7.52 -15.96 -9.49
C ALA A 114 -6.43 -15.14 -10.23
N THR A 115 -6.78 -14.51 -11.35
CA THR A 115 -5.92 -13.64 -12.15
C THR A 115 -5.67 -12.30 -11.45
N ASP A 116 -6.70 -11.71 -10.84
CA ASP A 116 -6.58 -10.45 -10.09
C ASP A 116 -5.84 -10.66 -8.77
N GLU A 117 -6.00 -11.82 -8.15
CA GLU A 117 -5.22 -12.22 -6.97
C GLU A 117 -3.71 -12.26 -7.27
N THR A 118 -3.31 -12.71 -8.46
CA THR A 118 -1.90 -12.83 -8.86
C THR A 118 -1.26 -11.48 -9.14
N ALA A 119 -1.92 -10.62 -9.92
CA ALA A 119 -1.49 -9.23 -10.15
C ALA A 119 -1.45 -8.43 -8.84
N TRP A 120 -2.38 -8.70 -7.92
CA TRP A 120 -2.40 -8.11 -6.59
C TRP A 120 -1.27 -8.60 -5.68
N ARG A 121 -0.95 -9.89 -5.68
CA ARG A 121 0.22 -10.46 -4.96
C ARG A 121 1.53 -9.87 -5.47
N GLN A 122 1.66 -9.68 -6.78
CA GLN A 122 2.79 -8.95 -7.39
C GLN A 122 2.77 -7.45 -7.04
N SER A 123 1.59 -6.86 -6.82
CA SER A 123 1.43 -5.48 -6.37
C SER A 123 1.75 -5.27 -4.88
N THR A 124 1.66 -6.31 -4.06
CA THR A 124 1.79 -6.22 -2.60
C THR A 124 3.08 -6.84 -2.05
N MET A 125 3.79 -7.68 -2.82
CA MET A 125 5.11 -8.26 -2.47
C MET A 125 5.13 -8.84 -1.03
N TYR A 126 4.12 -9.64 -0.69
CA TYR A 126 4.16 -10.47 0.52
C TYR A 126 4.40 -11.92 0.10
N PRO A 127 5.64 -12.45 0.15
CA PRO A 127 5.82 -13.89 0.20
C PRO A 127 5.12 -14.42 1.47
N ARG A 128 4.51 -15.60 1.37
CA ARG A 128 3.96 -16.31 2.54
C ARG A 128 5.11 -16.52 3.53
N VAL A 129 4.89 -16.09 4.78
CA VAL A 129 5.46 -16.76 5.94
C VAL A 129 4.39 -17.70 6.46
#